data_AF-A0AAE0D7I1-F1
#
_entry.id   AF-A0AAE0D7I1-F1
#
_cell.length_a   1.000
_cell.length_b   1.000
_cell.length_c   1.000
_cell.angle_alpha   90.00
_cell.angle_beta   90.00
_cell.angle_gamma   90.00
#
_symmetry.space_group_name_H-M   'P 1'
#
loop_
_entity.id
_entity.type
_entity.pdbx_description
1 polymer ?
#
loop_
_entity_poly.entity_id
_entity_poly.type
_entity_poly.pdbx_seq_one_letter_code
_entity_poly.pdbx_strand_id
1 'polypeptide(L)' 'MPSQFDDVFYLMPDFAPMAIKAPMLRNILCRHNVAYNGKETKADLAGLFNSHIKPKAAATLVAIQAVERSEEGIVDV' A
#
# COMPACT_ATOMS: atom_id res chain seq x y z
N MET A 1 -6.16 0.84 -19.50
CA MET A 1 -6.34 -0.28 -18.56
C MET A 1 -5.69 0.13 -17.25
N PRO A 2 -6.37 0.06 -16.09
CA PRO A 2 -5.69 0.21 -14.81
C PRO A 2 -4.79 -1.01 -14.63
N SER A 3 -3.49 -0.80 -14.65
CA SER A 3 -2.46 -1.83 -14.45
C SER A 3 -2.49 -2.28 -12.99
N GLN A 4 -2.42 -3.58 -12.74
CA GLN A 4 -2.41 -4.19 -11.39
C GLN A 4 -1.36 -3.57 -10.43
N PHE A 5 -0.30 -2.97 -10.97
CA PHE A 5 0.72 -2.23 -10.23
C PHE A 5 0.21 -0.94 -9.54
N ASP A 6 -0.86 -0.33 -10.03
CA ASP A 6 -1.45 0.89 -9.44
C ASP A 6 -2.05 0.62 -8.04
N ASP A 7 -2.41 -0.64 -7.76
CA ASP A 7 -3.01 -1.06 -6.49
C ASP A 7 -2.00 -1.35 -5.36
N VAL A 8 -0.71 -1.44 -5.68
CA VAL A 8 0.36 -1.78 -4.71
C VAL A 8 1.52 -0.80 -4.72
N PHE A 9 1.53 0.20 -5.60
CA PHE A 9 2.62 1.19 -5.67
C PHE A 9 2.90 1.91 -4.34
N TYR A 10 1.85 2.12 -3.54
CA TYR A 10 1.98 2.76 -2.24
C TYR A 10 2.67 1.88 -1.19
N LEU A 11 2.80 0.56 -1.44
CA LEU A 11 3.48 -0.36 -0.54
C LEU A 11 5.00 -0.36 -0.74
N MET A 12 5.51 0.20 -1.85
CA MET A 12 6.94 0.22 -2.17
C MET A 12 7.75 0.96 -1.08
N PRO A 13 8.96 0.50 -0.75
CA PRO A 13 9.80 1.14 0.27
C PRO A 13 10.23 2.57 -0.10
N ASP A 14 10.32 2.86 -1.41
CA ASP A 14 10.64 4.19 -1.95
C ASP A 14 9.40 5.10 -2.06
N PHE A 15 8.21 4.59 -1.69
CA PHE A 15 6.98 5.34 -1.81
C PHE A 15 6.95 6.54 -0.86
N ALA A 16 6.84 7.74 -1.43
CA ALA A 16 6.65 8.96 -0.68
C ALA A 16 5.13 9.24 -0.49
N PRO A 17 4.56 9.08 0.72
CA PRO A 17 3.14 9.43 0.97
C PRO A 17 2.84 10.92 0.74
N MET A 18 3.87 11.77 0.73
CA MET A 18 3.76 13.18 0.38
C MET A 18 3.70 13.43 -1.14
N ALA A 19 4.09 12.48 -1.99
CA ALA A 19 4.02 12.64 -3.45
C ALA A 19 2.58 12.55 -3.98
N ILE A 20 1.70 11.84 -3.26
CA ILE A 20 0.30 11.66 -3.67
C ILE A 20 -0.63 12.74 -3.09
N LYS A 21 -1.82 12.84 -3.66
CA LYS A 21 -2.87 13.76 -3.21
C LYS A 21 -3.48 13.25 -1.90
N ALA A 22 -3.83 14.17 -0.99
CA ALA A 22 -4.48 13.85 0.27
C ALA A 22 -5.73 12.94 0.15
N PRO A 23 -6.65 13.11 -0.84
CA PRO A 23 -7.76 12.17 -1.02
C PRO A 23 -7.32 10.74 -1.40
N MET A 24 -6.21 10.61 -2.14
CA MET A 24 -5.66 9.30 -2.51
C MET A 24 -5.06 8.61 -1.28
N LEU A 25 -4.35 9.37 -0.43
CA LEU A 25 -3.81 8.87 0.83
C LEU A 25 -4.92 8.43 1.79
N ARG A 26 -6.02 9.18 1.86
CA ARG A 26 -7.24 8.80 2.60
C ARG A 26 -7.86 7.51 2.09
N ASN A 27 -7.94 7.33 0.76
CA ASN A 27 -8.46 6.10 0.17
C ASN A 27 -7.60 4.89 0.57
N ILE A 28 -6.28 5.04 0.55
CA ILE A 28 -5.34 3.99 0.98
C ILE A 28 -5.53 3.67 2.47
N LEU A 29 -5.60 4.68 3.34
CA LEU A 29 -5.87 4.47 4.77
C LEU A 29 -7.20 3.73 5.00
N CYS A 30 -8.24 4.11 4.28
CA CYS A 30 -9.56 3.45 4.33
C CYS A 30 -9.48 1.98 3.90
N ARG A 31 -8.79 1.66 2.79
CA ARG A 31 -8.57 0.28 2.32
C ARG A 31 -7.89 -0.60 3.38
N HIS A 32 -6.97 -0.02 4.16
CA HIS A 32 -6.26 -0.71 5.23
C HIS A 32 -6.98 -0.66 6.59
N ASN A 33 -8.24 -0.23 6.61
CA ASN A 33 -9.07 -0.08 7.82
C ASN A 33 -8.41 0.82 8.88
N VAL A 34 -7.64 1.83 8.44
CA VAL A 34 -7.06 2.85 9.33
C VAL A 34 -8.07 3.99 9.48
N ALA A 35 -8.64 4.12 10.66
CA ALA A 35 -9.54 5.22 10.98
C ALA A 35 -8.79 6.55 11.04
N TYR A 36 -9.42 7.59 10.49
CA TYR A 36 -8.94 8.97 10.53
C TYR A 36 -10.17 9.89 10.72
N ASN A 37 -10.03 10.97 11.48
CA ASN A 37 -11.11 11.89 11.87
C ASN A 37 -11.43 12.99 10.84
N GLY A 38 -10.77 13.00 9.68
CA GLY A 38 -11.03 13.90 8.55
C GLY A 38 -10.52 15.33 8.73
N LYS A 39 -10.06 15.71 9.94
CA LYS A 39 -9.42 17.00 10.25
C LYS A 39 -7.89 16.94 10.12
N GLU A 40 -7.37 15.76 9.84
CA GLU A 40 -5.95 15.47 9.77
C GLU A 40 -5.33 16.14 8.55
N THR A 41 -4.19 16.79 8.79
CA THR A 41 -3.39 17.39 7.73
C THR A 41 -2.75 16.29 6.88
N LYS A 42 -2.27 16.65 5.68
CA LYS A 42 -1.53 15.71 4.82
C LYS A 42 -0.33 15.08 5.54
N ALA A 43 0.34 15.85 6.41
CA ALA A 43 1.46 15.36 7.22
C ALA A 43 1.00 14.33 8.26
N ASP A 44 -0.14 14.56 8.91
CA ASP A 44 -0.72 13.65 9.88
C ASP A 44 -1.18 12.32 9.25
N LEU A 45 -1.83 12.40 8.09
CA LEU A 45 -2.18 11.22 7.29
C LEU A 45 -0.94 10.42 6.86
N ALA A 46 0.17 11.10 6.52
CA ALA A 46 1.43 10.43 6.20
C ALA A 46 2.07 9.78 7.44
N GLY A 47 1.89 10.38 8.62
CA GLY A 47 2.25 9.78 9.91
C GLY A 47 1.48 8.49 10.18
N LEU A 48 0.15 8.51 10.05
CA LEU A 48 -0.70 7.33 10.18
C LEU A 48 -0.32 6.24 9.18
N PHE A 49 -0.04 6.62 7.93
CA PHE A 49 0.44 5.70 6.90
C PHE A 49 1.76 5.02 7.33
N ASN A 50 2.74 5.78 7.80
CA ASN A 50 4.03 5.22 8.23
C ASN A 50 3.91 4.37 9.52
N SER A 51 2.93 4.64 10.38
CA SER A 51 2.75 3.91 11.63
C SER A 51 1.96 2.61 11.45
N HIS A 52 0.89 2.63 10.64
CA HIS A 52 0.00 1.48 10.48
C HIS A 52 0.22 0.69 9.19
N ILE A 53 0.56 1.37 8.09
CA ILE A 53 0.64 0.76 6.77
C ILE A 53 2.07 0.30 6.46
N LYS A 54 3.11 1.11 6.65
CA LYS A 54 4.51 0.67 6.42
C LYS A 54 4.90 -0.70 7.03
N PRO A 55 4.62 -0.99 8.32
CA PRO A 55 4.98 -2.30 8.87
C PRO A 55 4.19 -3.45 8.24
N LYS A 56 2.94 -3.21 7.87
CA LYS A 56 2.11 -4.17 7.12
C LYS A 56 2.53 -4.27 5.66
N ALA A 57 3.01 -3.19 5.06
CA ALA A 57 3.40 -3.11 3.66
C ALA A 57 4.58 -4.00 3.37
N ALA A 58 5.57 -4.07 4.27
CA ALA A 58 6.66 -5.03 4.15
C ALA A 58 6.14 -6.48 4.13
N ALA A 59 5.22 -6.83 5.04
CA ALA A 59 4.62 -8.16 5.07
C ALA A 59 3.77 -8.46 3.83
N THR A 60 2.96 -7.50 3.37
CA THR A 60 2.14 -7.62 2.18
C THR A 60 2.99 -7.71 0.91
N LEU A 61 4.08 -6.94 0.80
CA LEU A 61 5.01 -7.04 -0.33
C LEU A 61 5.73 -8.38 -0.35
N VAL A 62 6.14 -8.92 0.80
CA VAL A 62 6.73 -10.27 0.85
C VAL A 62 5.72 -11.31 0.42
N ALA A 63 4.46 -11.20 0.87
CA ALA A 63 3.39 -12.11 0.45
C ALA A 63 3.10 -11.99 -1.06
N ILE A 64 3.03 -10.77 -1.61
CA ILE A 64 2.83 -10.53 -3.05
C ILE A 64 4.03 -11.05 -3.84
N GLN A 65 5.27 -10.75 -3.45
CA GLN A 65 6.47 -11.24 -4.13
C GLN A 65 6.60 -12.76 -4.06
N ALA A 66 6.14 -13.39 -2.98
CA ALA A 66 6.08 -14.85 -2.88
C ALA A 66 5.05 -15.44 -3.85
N VAL A 67 3.91 -14.76 -4.04
CA VAL A 67 2.88 -15.12 -5.02
C VAL A 67 3.37 -14.88 -6.44
N GLU A 68 4.02 -13.75 -6.75
CA GLU A 68 4.63 -13.45 -8.05
C GLU A 68 5.82 -14.38 -8.37
N ARG A 69 6.53 -14.91 -7.37
CA ARG A 69 7.51 -15.99 -7.59
C ARG A 69 6.86 -17.35 -7.84
N SER A 70 5.55 -17.49 -7.66
CA SER A 70 4.83 -18.76 -7.84
C SER A 70 4.10 -18.86 -9.18
N GLU A 71 4.28 -17.90 -10.09
CA GLU A 71 3.71 -17.95 -11.45
C GLU A 71 4.60 -18.68 -12.49
N GLU A 72 5.79 -19.16 -12.09
CA GLU A 72 6.55 -20.19 -12.83
C GLU A 72 6.60 -21.48 -12.01
N GLY A 73 5.61 -22.36 -12.17
CA GLY A 73 5.72 -23.74 -11.68
C GLY A 73 4.49 -24.40 -11.06
N ILE A 74 3.27 -24.09 -11.52
CA ILE A 74 2.28 -25.17 -11.61
C ILE A 74 2.67 -25.98 -12.84
N VAL A 75 3.68 -26.85 -12.71
CA VAL A 75 3.80 -28.01 -13.60
C VAL A 75 2.94 -29.09 -12.96
N ASP A 76 1.70 -29.15 -13.40
CA ASP A 76 0.88 -30.36 -13.30
C ASP A 76 0.91 -30.97 -14.70
N VAL A 77 1.85 -31.91 -14.92
CA VAL A 77 1.79 -33.06 -15.86
C VAL A 77 2.98 -33.99 -15.63
#